data_AF-A0A930X7M3-F1
#
_entry.id   AF-A0A930X7M3-F1
#
_cell.length_a   1.000
_cell.length_b   1.000
_cell.length_c   1.000
_cell.angle_alpha   90.00
_cell.angle_beta   90.00
_cell.angle_gamma   90.00
#
_symmetry.space_group_name_H-M   'P 1'
#
loop_
_entity.id
_entity.type
_entity.pdbx_description
1 polymer ?
#
loop_
_entity_poly.entity_id
_entity_poly.type
_entity_poly.pdbx_seq_one_letter_code
_entity_poly.pdbx_strand_id
1 'polypeptide(L)'
;MADVYYTPDALAQNWLSALEDNIKPDRSAEDLLFQVLLDWGVDLTLPIQREQIAGLEVFFVDGNALAACFAKEGEITEDFVKALAQREPLRVVFRDAGFAGDDVKINVAQIFKLMSPHTEVKTL
;
A
#
# COMPACT_ATOMS: atom_id res chain seq x y z
N MET A 1 12.39 44.30 -27.13
CA MET A 1 11.60 43.51 -28.09
C MET A 1 12.55 42.44 -28.61
N ALA A 2 12.45 41.23 -28.06
CA ALA A 2 13.31 40.10 -28.42
C ALA A 2 12.42 39.01 -29.01
N ASP A 3 12.74 38.66 -30.24
CA ASP A 3 11.92 37.93 -31.20
C ASP A 3 12.03 36.41 -30.96
N VAL A 4 10.87 35.76 -30.99
CA VAL A 4 10.70 34.32 -30.80
C VAL A 4 10.97 33.62 -32.12
N TYR A 5 12.02 32.80 -32.18
CA TYR A 5 12.18 31.79 -33.23
C TYR A 5 12.73 30.50 -32.61
N TYR A 6 11.83 29.62 -32.17
CA TYR A 6 12.16 28.21 -31.97
C TYR A 6 11.41 27.41 -33.03
N THR A 7 12.18 26.87 -33.96
CA THR A 7 11.78 25.94 -35.02
C THR A 7 11.16 24.67 -34.43
N PRO A 8 9.98 24.23 -34.89
CA PRO A 8 9.30 23.01 -34.42
C PRO A 8 9.80 21.75 -35.13
N ASP A 9 11.11 21.47 -35.05
CA ASP A 9 11.74 20.31 -35.68
C ASP A 9 12.56 19.55 -34.63
N ALA A 10 11.85 18.79 -33.78
CA ALA A 10 12.31 17.67 -32.95
C ALA A 10 11.34 17.44 -31.76
N LEU A 11 10.05 17.26 -32.02
CA LEU A 11 9.16 16.71 -31.00
C LEU A 11 8.92 15.25 -31.34
N ALA A 12 9.79 14.42 -30.77
CA ALA A 12 9.71 12.98 -30.80
C ALA A 12 8.30 12.53 -30.41
N GLN A 13 7.69 11.75 -31.30
CA GLN A 13 6.43 11.03 -31.12
C GLN A 13 6.57 9.87 -30.10
N ASN A 14 7.17 10.14 -28.93
CA ASN A 14 7.43 9.14 -27.89
C ASN A 14 6.83 9.52 -26.52
N TRP A 15 5.98 10.55 -26.46
CA TRP A 15 5.41 11.09 -25.21
C TRP A 15 3.92 10.77 -25.04
N LEU A 16 3.44 9.66 -25.62
CA LEU A 16 2.05 9.20 -25.42
C LEU A 16 1.92 7.86 -24.68
N SER A 17 3.02 7.27 -24.20
CA SER A 17 2.97 6.07 -23.33
C SER A 17 3.29 6.36 -21.87
N ALA A 18 3.40 7.64 -21.48
CA ALA A 18 3.72 8.07 -20.12
C ALA A 18 2.49 8.61 -19.34
N LEU A 19 1.27 8.32 -19.80
CA LEU A 19 0.04 8.82 -19.19
C LEU A 19 -0.72 7.81 -18.31
N GLU A 20 -0.30 6.55 -18.24
CA GLU A 20 -1.05 5.52 -17.49
C GLU A 20 -0.47 5.18 -16.11
N ASP A 21 0.69 5.74 -15.73
CA ASP A 21 1.24 5.57 -14.38
C ASP A 21 1.36 6.94 -13.69
N ASN A 22 0.23 7.45 -13.21
CA ASN A 22 0.13 8.68 -12.42
C ASN A 22 0.28 8.38 -10.91
N ILE A 23 1.15 7.45 -10.54
CA ILE A 23 1.63 7.27 -9.16
C ILE A 23 3.14 7.39 -9.23
N LYS A 24 3.69 8.47 -8.66
CA LYS A 24 5.15 8.63 -8.56
C LYS A 24 5.74 7.35 -7.93
N PRO A 25 6.70 6.67 -8.58
CA PRO A 25 7.31 5.43 -8.07
C PRO A 25 8.14 5.62 -6.78
N ASP A 26 8.22 6.85 -6.28
CA ASP A 26 9.11 7.31 -5.21
C ASP A 26 8.47 7.33 -3.81
N ARG A 27 7.21 6.90 -3.65
CA ARG A 27 6.59 6.73 -2.32
C ARG A 27 7.06 5.40 -1.71
N SER A 28 8.05 5.47 -0.83
CA SER A 28 8.49 4.32 0.00
C SER A 28 7.36 3.81 0.89
N ALA A 29 7.41 2.52 1.25
CA ALA A 29 6.44 1.89 2.15
C ALA A 29 6.28 2.65 3.48
N GLU A 30 7.39 3.19 3.99
CA GLU A 30 7.42 4.02 5.19
C GLU A 30 6.60 5.31 5.05
N ASP A 31 6.68 5.99 3.91
CA ASP A 31 5.94 7.24 3.71
C ASP A 31 4.41 7.01 3.69
N LEU A 32 3.98 5.90 3.06
CA LEU A 32 2.58 5.46 3.14
C LEU A 32 2.17 5.10 4.56
N LEU A 33 3.06 4.45 5.32
CA LEU A 33 2.84 4.18 6.75
C LEU A 33 2.63 5.48 7.52
N PHE A 34 3.52 6.46 7.37
CA PHE A 34 3.40 7.76 8.02
C PHE A 34 2.09 8.47 7.66
N GLN A 35 1.67 8.42 6.39
CA GLN A 35 0.38 8.98 5.97
C GLN A 35 -0.80 8.31 6.67
N VAL A 36 -0.79 6.98 6.79
CA VAL A 36 -1.84 6.23 7.49
C VAL A 36 -1.86 6.55 8.98
N LEU A 37 -0.69 6.62 9.60
CA LEU A 37 -0.57 6.97 11.01
C LEU A 37 -1.15 8.36 11.29
N LEU A 38 -0.84 9.33 10.43
CA LEU A 38 -1.40 10.69 10.52
C LEU A 38 -2.92 10.70 10.29
N ASP A 39 -3.41 9.99 9.27
CA ASP A 39 -4.84 9.86 8.96
C ASP A 39 -5.62 9.27 10.14
N TRP A 40 -5.01 8.32 10.85
CA TRP A 40 -5.64 7.60 11.97
C TRP A 40 -5.34 8.23 13.33
N GLY A 41 -4.58 9.34 13.35
CA GLY A 41 -4.18 10.02 14.58
C GLY A 41 -3.35 9.14 15.51
N VAL A 42 -2.61 8.18 14.97
CA VAL A 42 -1.72 7.29 15.73
C VAL A 42 -0.40 8.01 15.97
N ASP A 43 0.06 8.01 17.23
CA ASP A 43 1.32 8.65 17.60
C ASP A 43 2.52 8.04 16.88
N LEU A 44 3.29 8.90 16.19
CA LEU A 44 4.52 8.50 15.48
C LEU A 44 5.64 8.05 16.44
N THR A 45 5.48 8.27 17.74
CA THR A 45 6.42 7.82 18.78
C THR A 45 6.23 6.36 19.17
N LEU A 46 5.16 5.72 18.70
CA LEU A 46 4.89 4.32 19.00
C LEU A 46 5.93 3.41 18.32
N PRO A 47 6.29 2.27 18.94
CA PRO A 47 7.25 1.35 18.36
C PRO A 47 6.67 0.75 17.06
N ILE A 48 7.38 0.97 15.96
CA ILE A 48 7.11 0.34 14.67
C ILE A 48 8.07 -0.83 14.52
N GLN A 49 7.51 -2.02 14.32
CA GLN A 49 8.23 -3.25 14.03
C GLN A 49 7.98 -3.65 12.59
N ARG A 50 9.03 -4.04 11.88
CA ARG A 50 8.95 -4.62 10.55
C ARG A 50 9.14 -6.12 10.65
N GLU A 51 8.19 -6.87 10.13
CA GLU A 51 8.24 -8.34 10.08
C GLU A 51 7.98 -8.80 8.65
N GLN A 52 8.62 -9.90 8.25
CA GLN A 52 8.35 -10.53 6.95
C GLN A 52 7.37 -11.67 7.14
N ILE A 53 6.19 -11.57 6.54
CA ILE A 53 5.16 -12.61 6.56
C ILE A 53 5.00 -13.11 5.13
N ALA A 54 5.16 -14.41 4.91
CA ALA A 54 5.10 -15.02 3.57
C ALA A 54 6.01 -14.34 2.52
N GLY A 55 7.14 -13.76 2.94
CA GLY A 55 8.07 -13.02 2.07
C GLY A 55 7.72 -11.55 1.84
N LEU A 56 6.62 -11.07 2.43
CA LEU A 56 6.16 -9.68 2.33
C LEU A 56 6.47 -8.88 3.60
N GLU A 57 6.88 -7.64 3.42
CA GLU A 57 7.18 -6.74 4.54
C GLU A 57 5.88 -6.15 5.12
N VAL A 58 5.68 -6.39 6.41
CA VAL A 58 4.55 -5.91 7.19
C VAL A 58 5.06 -5.07 8.36
N PHE A 59 4.46 -3.89 8.52
CA PHE A 59 4.77 -2.96 9.59
C PHE A 59 3.72 -3.10 10.68
N PHE A 60 4.14 -3.53 11.86
CA PHE A 60 3.32 -3.58 13.07
C PHE A 60 3.61 -2.37 13.96
N VAL A 61 2.58 -1.59 14.24
CA VAL A 61 2.66 -0.40 15.09
C VAL A 61 2.01 -0.72 16.42
N ASP A 62 2.73 -0.37 17.49
CA ASP A 62 2.32 -0.65 18.88
C ASP A 62 2.04 -2.15 19.10
N GLY A 63 2.94 -3.00 18.60
CA GLY A 63 2.87 -4.45 18.70
C GLY A 63 1.90 -5.12 17.73
N ASN A 64 0.62 -4.72 17.75
CA ASN A 64 -0.42 -5.28 16.88
C ASN A 64 -1.64 -4.34 16.73
N ALA A 65 -1.51 -3.08 17.17
CA ALA A 65 -2.61 -2.12 17.09
C ALA A 65 -2.90 -1.72 15.65
N LEU A 66 -1.87 -1.64 14.82
CA LEU A 66 -1.99 -1.41 13.39
C LEU A 66 -0.95 -2.23 12.64
N ALA A 67 -1.41 -3.05 11.71
CA ALA A 67 -0.58 -3.77 10.76
C ALA A 67 -0.71 -3.11 9.39
N ALA A 68 0.38 -2.77 8.73
CA ALA A 68 0.36 -2.18 7.41
C ALA A 68 1.24 -2.98 6.45
N CYS A 69 0.68 -3.35 5.31
CA CYS A 69 1.39 -4.04 4.25
C CYS A 69 1.34 -3.20 2.97
N PHE A 70 2.52 -2.83 2.48
CA PHE A 70 2.70 -2.00 1.29
C PHE A 70 3.38 -2.77 0.16
N ALA A 71 3.07 -4.06 0.06
CA ALA A 71 3.47 -4.90 -1.06
C ALA A 71 3.09 -4.25 -2.40
N LYS A 72 3.91 -4.49 -3.42
CA LYS A 72 3.69 -3.99 -4.79
C LYS A 72 3.28 -5.19 -5.66
N GLU A 73 2.81 -4.95 -6.88
CA GLU A 73 2.73 -6.00 -7.93
C GLU A 73 1.94 -7.27 -7.56
N GLY A 74 0.84 -7.14 -6.84
CA GLY A 74 -0.06 -8.27 -6.62
C GLY A 74 0.49 -9.37 -5.72
N GLU A 75 1.50 -9.08 -4.91
CA GLU A 75 2.10 -10.08 -4.03
C GLU A 75 1.19 -10.48 -2.85
N ILE A 76 0.16 -9.69 -2.52
CA ILE A 76 -0.80 -10.02 -1.45
C ILE A 76 -1.58 -11.27 -1.87
N THR A 77 -1.32 -12.38 -1.19
CA THR A 77 -1.99 -13.66 -1.40
C THR A 77 -2.90 -14.01 -0.23
N GLU A 78 -3.84 -14.93 -0.44
CA GLU A 78 -4.72 -15.42 0.62
C GLU A 78 -3.95 -16.07 1.79
N ASP A 79 -2.82 -16.73 1.51
CA ASP A 79 -1.99 -17.36 2.53
C ASP A 79 -1.38 -16.32 3.48
N PHE A 80 -0.80 -15.27 2.90
CA PHE A 80 -0.31 -14.11 3.64
C PHE A 80 -1.41 -13.49 4.51
N VAL A 81 -2.61 -13.32 3.96
CA VAL A 81 -3.74 -12.74 4.68
C VAL A 81 -4.20 -13.64 5.82
N LYS A 82 -4.24 -14.96 5.63
CA LYS A 82 -4.55 -15.90 6.70
C LYS A 82 -3.49 -15.86 7.80
N ALA A 83 -2.21 -15.78 7.44
CA ALA A 83 -1.12 -15.62 8.40
C ALA A 83 -1.25 -14.31 9.19
N LEU A 84 -1.61 -13.21 8.52
CA LEU A 84 -1.81 -11.91 9.15
C LEU A 84 -3.07 -11.89 10.03
N ALA A 85 -4.18 -12.49 9.58
CA ALA A 85 -5.41 -12.60 10.34
C ALA A 85 -5.25 -13.46 11.60
N GLN A 86 -4.40 -14.49 11.57
CA GLN A 86 -4.04 -15.26 12.78
C GLN A 86 -3.32 -14.43 13.84
N ARG A 87 -2.71 -13.29 13.48
CA ARG A 87 -2.15 -12.36 14.46
C ARG A 87 -3.24 -11.52 15.13
N GLU A 88 -4.48 -11.54 14.64
CA GLU A 88 -5.60 -10.76 15.16
C GLU A 88 -5.27 -9.26 15.36
N PRO A 89 -4.71 -8.56 14.35
CA PRO A 89 -4.44 -7.13 14.48
C PRO A 89 -5.73 -6.36 14.69
N LEU A 90 -5.69 -5.30 15.49
CA LEU A 90 -6.88 -4.44 15.67
C LEU A 90 -7.25 -3.75 14.35
N ARG A 91 -6.22 -3.40 13.57
CA ARG A 91 -6.34 -2.55 12.39
C ARG A 91 -5.35 -3.05 11.36
N VAL A 92 -5.77 -3.17 10.11
CA VAL A 92 -4.91 -3.57 9.02
C VAL A 92 -5.06 -2.64 7.84
N VAL A 93 -3.94 -2.26 7.24
CA VAL A 93 -3.91 -1.39 6.07
C VAL A 93 -3.15 -2.05 4.94
N PHE A 94 -3.78 -2.10 3.78
CA PHE A 94 -3.18 -2.62 2.56
C PHE A 94 -3.09 -1.53 1.49
N ARG A 95 -2.12 -1.66 0.61
CA ARG A 95 -2.05 -0.87 -0.62
C ARG A 95 -2.89 -1.53 -1.71
N ASP A 96 -3.71 -0.76 -2.42
CA ASP A 96 -4.57 -1.26 -3.50
C ASP A 96 -3.74 -1.92 -4.62
N ALA A 97 -2.60 -1.29 -4.97
CA ALA A 97 -1.64 -1.83 -5.94
C ALA A 97 -0.92 -3.12 -5.50
N GLY A 98 -1.04 -3.51 -4.23
CA GLY A 98 -0.47 -4.76 -3.70
C GLY A 98 -1.35 -5.98 -3.95
N PHE A 99 -2.64 -5.78 -4.30
CA PHE A 99 -3.55 -6.87 -4.60
C PHE A 99 -3.38 -7.34 -6.05
N ALA A 100 -3.34 -8.66 -6.28
CA ALA A 100 -3.25 -9.21 -7.63
C ALA A 100 -4.51 -8.95 -8.47
N GLY A 101 -5.64 -8.67 -7.80
CA GLY A 101 -6.91 -8.31 -8.41
C GLY A 101 -8.02 -8.17 -7.37
N ASP A 102 -9.19 -7.71 -7.81
CA ASP A 102 -10.36 -7.47 -6.95
C ASP A 102 -10.83 -8.73 -6.19
N ASP A 103 -10.62 -9.91 -6.77
CA ASP A 103 -10.97 -11.19 -6.14
C ASP A 103 -10.21 -11.39 -4.81
N VAL A 104 -8.92 -11.06 -4.79
CA VAL A 104 -8.10 -11.12 -3.58
C VAL A 104 -8.64 -10.14 -2.54
N LYS A 105 -8.97 -8.91 -2.94
CA LYS A 105 -9.49 -7.87 -2.03
C LYS A 105 -10.79 -8.30 -1.34
N ILE A 106 -11.71 -8.91 -2.09
CA ILE A 106 -12.94 -9.47 -1.51
C ILE A 106 -12.62 -10.63 -0.56
N ASN A 107 -11.74 -11.55 -0.98
CA ASN A 107 -11.30 -12.66 -0.14
C ASN A 107 -10.63 -12.18 1.16
N VAL A 108 -9.79 -11.13 1.12
CA VAL A 108 -9.14 -10.57 2.31
C VAL A 108 -10.16 -10.08 3.32
N ALA A 109 -11.11 -9.26 2.88
CA ALA A 109 -12.16 -8.74 3.76
C ALA A 109 -13.01 -9.88 4.35
N GLN A 110 -13.25 -10.96 3.58
CA GLN A 110 -13.94 -12.14 4.08
C GLN A 110 -13.12 -12.92 5.11
N ILE A 111 -11.83 -13.16 4.86
CA ILE A 111 -10.92 -13.88 5.77
C ILE A 111 -10.85 -13.15 7.11
N PHE A 112 -10.65 -11.83 7.10
CA PHE A 112 -10.65 -11.05 8.34
C PHE A 112 -12.01 -11.11 9.04
N LYS A 113 -13.15 -11.00 8.33
CA LYS A 113 -14.47 -11.18 8.96
C LYS A 113 -14.66 -12.55 9.62
N LEU A 114 -14.10 -13.60 9.05
CA LEU A 114 -14.26 -14.96 9.55
C LEU A 114 -13.33 -15.25 10.75
N MET A 115 -12.09 -14.80 10.67
CA MET A 115 -11.03 -15.09 11.64
C MET A 115 -11.01 -14.06 12.78
N SER A 116 -11.18 -12.78 12.44
CA SER A 116 -11.02 -11.64 13.33
C SER A 116 -12.06 -10.56 13.00
N PRO A 117 -13.34 -10.76 13.36
CA PRO A 117 -14.43 -9.84 13.01
C PRO A 117 -14.28 -8.44 13.61
N HIS A 118 -13.37 -8.26 14.57
CA HIS A 118 -13.05 -6.98 15.19
C HIS A 118 -11.90 -6.23 14.48
N THR A 119 -11.21 -6.86 13.53
CA THR A 119 -10.12 -6.22 12.77
C THR A 119 -10.70 -5.27 11.72
N GLU A 120 -10.27 -4.01 11.76
CA GLU A 120 -10.65 -3.03 10.75
C GLU A 120 -9.68 -3.07 9.56
N VAL A 121 -10.20 -3.40 8.37
CA VAL A 121 -9.41 -3.47 7.12
C VAL A 121 -9.58 -2.18 6.33
N LYS A 122 -8.48 -1.45 6.08
CA LYS A 122 -8.44 -0.29 5.19
C LYS A 122 -7.56 -0.58 3.96
N THR A 123 -7.97 -0.10 2.80
CA THR A 123 -7.16 -0.14 1.57
C THR A 123 -6.88 1.26 1.07
N LEU A 124 -5.63 1.55 0.69
CA LEU A 124 -5.16 2.83 0.15
C LEU A 124 -4.99 2.80 -1.36
#